data_AF-A0A3D3E301-F1
#
_entry.id   AF-A0A3D3E301-F1
#
_cell.length_a   1.000
_cell.length_b   1.000
_cell.length_c   1.000
_cell.angle_alpha   90.00
_cell.angle_beta   90.00
_cell.angle_gamma   90.00
#
_symmetry.space_group_name_H-M   'P 1'
#
loop_
_entity.id
_entity.type
_entity.pdbx_description
1 polymer ?
#
loop_
_entity_poly.entity_id
_entity_poly.type
_entity_poly.pdbx_seq_one_letter_code
_entity_poly.pdbx_strand_id
1 'polypeptide(L)'
;EKRKIPFVKQILKHINEEQIIYQSNHFPDIHNAVIEGMAIGPMGVHHANKCDNLQKLDIQFDTTIEGLWFVYHKDLKSSARIQALFGFLEQSLGSLPLSKL
;
A
#
# COMPACT_ATOMS: atom_id res chain seq x y z
N GLU A 1 -0.44 5.07 -15.67
CA GLU A 1 -1.81 4.64 -15.28
C GLU A 1 -1.78 3.78 -14.04
N LYS A 2 -2.53 4.14 -12.98
CA LYS A 2 -2.56 3.42 -11.69
C LYS A 2 -3.31 2.08 -11.72
N ARG A 3 -4.12 1.83 -12.76
CA ARG A 3 -4.66 0.48 -13.05
C ARG A 3 -3.57 -0.58 -13.26
N LYS A 4 -2.32 -0.15 -13.47
CA LYS A 4 -1.16 -1.05 -13.59
C LYS A 4 -0.58 -1.48 -12.24
N ILE A 5 -0.97 -0.83 -11.13
CA ILE A 5 -0.51 -1.18 -9.78
C ILE A 5 -1.01 -2.59 -9.45
N PRO A 6 -0.14 -3.50 -8.95
CA PRO A 6 -0.50 -4.88 -8.70
C PRO A 6 -1.78 -5.08 -7.88
N PHE A 7 -1.93 -4.43 -6.72
CA PHE A 7 -3.15 -4.59 -5.92
C PHE A 7 -4.41 -4.10 -6.65
N VAL A 8 -4.32 -2.99 -7.40
CA VAL A 8 -5.47 -2.44 -8.15
C VAL A 8 -5.93 -3.44 -9.21
N LYS A 9 -5.00 -4.11 -9.90
CA LYS A 9 -5.35 -5.16 -10.88
C LYS A 9 -6.12 -6.31 -10.24
N GLN A 10 -5.80 -6.67 -8.99
CA GLN A 10 -6.49 -7.75 -8.31
C GLN A 10 -7.89 -7.37 -7.86
N ILE A 11 -8.07 -6.12 -7.41
CA ILE A 11 -9.38 -5.58 -7.09
C ILE A 11 -10.27 -5.57 -8.33
N LEU A 12 -9.75 -5.12 -9.48
CA LEU A 12 -10.49 -5.06 -10.74
C LEU A 12 -10.99 -6.43 -11.24
N LYS A 13 -10.40 -7.55 -10.79
CA LYS A 13 -10.92 -8.90 -11.10
C LYS A 13 -12.26 -9.19 -10.42
N HIS A 14 -12.62 -8.44 -9.39
CA HIS A 14 -13.80 -8.66 -8.56
C HIS A 14 -14.87 -7.56 -8.74
N ILE A 15 -14.64 -6.60 -9.64
CA ILE A 15 -15.52 -5.44 -9.83
C ILE A 15 -15.94 -5.37 -11.29
N ASN A 16 -17.24 -5.15 -11.54
CA ASN A 16 -17.72 -4.76 -12.86
C ASN A 16 -17.31 -3.29 -13.12
N GLU A 17 -16.59 -3.01 -14.20
CA GLU A 17 -16.10 -1.65 -14.52
C GLU A 17 -17.23 -0.61 -14.60
N GLU A 18 -18.43 -1.02 -15.02
CA GLU A 18 -19.61 -0.13 -15.09
C GLU A 18 -20.11 0.32 -13.70
N GLN A 19 -19.70 -0.37 -12.64
CA GLN A 19 -20.05 -0.05 -11.25
C GLN A 19 -18.98 0.80 -10.54
N ILE A 20 -17.94 1.24 -11.25
CA ILE A 20 -16.93 2.15 -10.70
C ILE A 20 -17.49 3.58 -10.71
N ILE A 21 -18.07 3.99 -9.59
CA ILE A 21 -18.70 5.32 -9.45
C ILE A 21 -17.73 6.45 -9.07
N TYR A 22 -16.50 6.12 -8.66
CA TYR A 22 -15.50 7.10 -8.25
C TYR A 22 -14.07 6.62 -8.54
N GLN A 23 -13.23 7.51 -9.09
CA GLN A 23 -11.81 7.26 -9.36
C GLN A 23 -11.00 8.50 -8.99
N SER A 24 -9.93 8.33 -8.21
CA SER A 24 -8.96 9.40 -7.93
C SER A 24 -7.54 8.87 -8.06
N ASN A 25 -6.62 9.77 -8.42
CA ASN A 25 -5.19 9.52 -8.38
C ASN A 25 -4.59 9.82 -7.00
N HIS A 26 -5.39 10.15 -5.99
CA HIS A 26 -4.93 10.44 -4.64
C HIS A 26 -5.64 9.53 -3.65
N PHE A 27 -4.87 8.71 -2.92
CA PHE A 27 -5.43 7.70 -2.01
C PHE A 27 -6.30 8.27 -0.90
N PRO A 28 -5.95 9.41 -0.26
CA PRO A 28 -6.83 10.04 0.72
C PRO A 28 -8.23 10.36 0.20
N ASP A 29 -8.39 10.73 -1.08
CA ASP A 29 -9.72 11.00 -1.63
C ASP A 29 -10.58 9.73 -1.68
N ILE A 30 -9.95 8.61 -2.07
CA ILE A 30 -10.59 7.29 -2.06
C ILE A 30 -10.93 6.87 -0.63
N HIS A 31 -10.03 7.11 0.32
CA HIS A 31 -10.26 6.78 1.73
C HIS A 31 -11.45 7.54 2.29
N ASN A 32 -11.54 8.85 2.03
CA ASN A 32 -12.65 9.67 2.49
C ASN A 32 -13.98 9.20 1.89
N ALA A 33 -14.02 8.88 0.60
CA ALA A 33 -15.22 8.32 -0.04
C ALA A 33 -15.70 7.02 0.63
N VAL A 34 -14.77 6.17 1.10
CA VAL A 34 -15.10 4.93 1.81
C VAL A 34 -15.56 5.21 3.24
N ILE A 35 -14.86 6.07 3.99
CA ILE A 35 -15.16 6.41 5.39
C ILE A 35 -16.53 7.07 5.51
N GLU A 36 -16.88 7.96 4.59
CA GLU A 36 -18.17 8.66 4.54
C GLU A 36 -19.32 7.77 4.01
N GLY A 37 -19.04 6.49 3.69
CA GLY A 37 -20.05 5.52 3.25
C GLY A 37 -20.56 5.75 1.82
N MET A 38 -19.84 6.52 1.00
CA MET A 38 -20.22 6.77 -0.39
C MET A 38 -20.05 5.52 -1.26
N ALA A 39 -19.03 4.70 -0.98
CA ALA A 39 -18.68 3.53 -1.77
C ALA A 39 -17.88 2.49 -0.97
N ILE A 40 -17.77 1.27 -1.51
CA ILE A 40 -16.73 0.30 -1.10
C ILE A 40 -15.41 0.62 -1.82
N GLY A 41 -14.27 0.39 -1.16
CA GLY A 41 -12.99 0.70 -1.78
C GLY A 41 -11.77 0.20 -1.00
N PRO A 42 -10.57 0.31 -1.61
CA PRO A 42 -9.33 -0.08 -0.96
C PRO A 42 -8.99 0.87 0.18
N MET A 43 -8.54 0.29 1.30
CA MET A 43 -8.01 1.04 2.43
C MET A 43 -6.83 0.32 3.06
N GLY A 44 -5.79 1.07 3.43
CA GLY A 44 -4.69 0.53 4.22
C GLY A 44 -5.17 0.13 5.61
N VAL A 45 -4.79 -1.07 6.09
CA VAL A 45 -5.23 -1.63 7.39
C VAL A 45 -4.99 -0.66 8.55
N HIS A 46 -3.88 0.07 8.54
CA HIS A 46 -3.54 1.07 9.57
C HIS A 46 -4.50 2.27 9.61
N HIS A 47 -5.12 2.62 8.49
CA HIS A 47 -6.18 3.64 8.44
C HIS A 47 -7.53 3.02 8.82
N ALA A 48 -7.87 1.85 8.27
CA ALA A 48 -9.15 1.19 8.53
C ALA A 48 -9.36 0.86 10.01
N ASN A 49 -8.30 0.43 10.72
CA ASN A 49 -8.36 0.12 12.16
C ASN A 49 -8.69 1.34 13.05
N LYS A 50 -8.67 2.56 12.51
CA LYS A 50 -9.05 3.78 13.22
C LYS A 50 -10.51 4.19 12.98
N CYS A 51 -11.24 3.43 12.17
CA CYS A 51 -12.61 3.73 11.76
C CYS A 51 -13.54 2.60 12.22
N ASP A 52 -14.35 2.85 13.25
CA ASP A 52 -15.25 1.85 13.83
C ASP A 52 -16.41 1.46 12.90
N ASN A 53 -16.70 2.29 11.88
CA ASN A 53 -17.80 2.11 10.94
C ASN A 53 -17.42 1.33 9.68
N LEU A 54 -16.19 0.81 9.58
CA LEU A 54 -15.73 0.06 8.42
C LEU A 54 -15.77 -1.44 8.65
N GLN A 55 -16.29 -2.17 7.67
CA GLN A 55 -16.26 -3.63 7.63
C GLN A 55 -15.33 -4.11 6.53
N LYS A 56 -14.35 -4.95 6.90
CA LYS A 56 -13.49 -5.60 5.91
C LYS A 56 -14.29 -6.63 5.12
N LEU A 57 -14.21 -6.54 3.79
CA LEU A 57 -14.76 -7.57 2.90
C LEU A 57 -13.88 -8.83 2.95
N ASP A 58 -14.52 -10.00 2.96
CA ASP A 58 -13.84 -11.29 2.90
C ASP A 58 -13.41 -11.61 1.46
N ILE A 59 -12.42 -10.85 0.98
CA ILE A 59 -11.80 -11.02 -0.33
C ILE A 59 -10.31 -11.25 -0.11
N GLN A 60 -9.79 -12.32 -0.69
CA GLN A 60 -8.39 -12.66 -0.63
C GLN A 60 -7.64 -11.99 -1.78
N PHE A 61 -6.62 -11.20 -1.45
CA PHE A 61 -5.70 -10.61 -2.41
C PHE A 61 -4.32 -11.23 -2.22
N ASP A 62 -3.66 -11.53 -3.33
CA ASP A 62 -2.25 -11.90 -3.34
C ASP A 62 -1.38 -10.65 -3.05
N THR A 63 -1.01 -10.47 -1.78
CA THR A 63 -0.19 -9.34 -1.34
C THR A 63 1.31 -9.57 -1.53
N THR A 64 1.75 -10.69 -2.13
CA THR A 64 3.18 -11.02 -2.25
C THR A 64 3.96 -10.09 -3.21
N ILE A 65 3.25 -9.24 -3.96
CA ILE A 65 3.81 -8.48 -5.09
C ILE A 65 4.36 -7.10 -4.64
N GLU A 66 4.15 -6.68 -3.39
CA GLU A 66 4.48 -5.31 -2.95
C GLU A 66 5.68 -5.27 -2.02
N GLY A 67 6.87 -5.16 -2.62
CA GLY A 67 8.13 -4.86 -1.92
C GLY A 67 8.42 -3.37 -1.88
N LEU A 68 8.87 -2.87 -0.73
CA LEU A 68 9.46 -1.53 -0.60
C LEU A 68 10.96 -1.61 -0.84
N TRP A 69 11.47 -0.76 -1.72
CA TRP A 69 12.90 -0.69 -2.03
C TRP A 69 13.56 0.45 -1.27
N PHE A 70 14.60 0.13 -0.51
CA PHE A 70 15.50 1.13 0.05
C PHE A 70 16.60 1.45 -0.97
N VAL A 71 16.40 2.51 -1.76
CA VAL A 71 17.30 2.88 -2.87
C VAL A 71 18.21 4.03 -2.48
N TYR A 72 19.50 3.91 -2.79
CA TYR A 72 20.51 4.95 -2.59
C TYR A 72 21.53 4.94 -3.73
N HIS A 73 22.21 6.07 -3.97
CA HIS A 73 23.28 6.11 -4.97
C HIS A 73 24.46 5.24 -4.54
N LYS A 74 25.06 4.47 -5.46
CA LYS A 74 26.15 3.51 -5.16
C LYS A 74 27.31 4.10 -4.35
N ASP A 75 27.65 5.37 -4.60
CA ASP A 75 28.77 6.05 -3.92
C ASP A 75 28.47 6.34 -2.45
N LEU A 76 27.20 6.26 -2.04
CA LEU A 76 26.75 6.45 -0.67
C LEU A 76 26.72 5.13 0.13
N LYS A 77 27.16 4.00 -0.43
CA LYS A 77 27.19 2.70 0.26
C LYS A 77 28.01 2.73 1.56
N SER A 78 29.08 3.51 1.58
CA SER A 78 29.94 3.71 2.76
C SER A 78 29.52 4.90 3.62
N SER A 79 28.45 5.61 3.27
CA SER A 79 27.96 6.74 4.07
C SER A 79 27.43 6.24 5.41
N ALA A 80 28.02 6.74 6.51
CA ALA A 80 27.57 6.44 7.86
C ALA A 80 26.08 6.73 8.07
N ARG A 81 25.54 7.77 7.41
CA ARG A 81 24.12 8.11 7.47
C ARG A 81 23.24 7.05 6.81
N ILE A 82 23.63 6.55 5.64
CA ILE A 82 22.89 5.52 4.92
C ILE A 82 22.90 4.21 5.71
N GLN A 83 24.06 3.83 6.24
CA GLN A 83 24.20 2.60 7.04
C GLN A 83 23.41 2.68 8.34
N ALA A 84 23.43 3.83 9.04
CA ALA A 84 22.66 4.03 10.26
C ALA A 84 21.14 3.96 9.99
N LEU A 85 20.66 4.61 8.92
CA LEU A 85 19.26 4.55 8.55
C LEU A 85 18.85 3.12 8.14
N PHE A 86 19.67 2.45 7.34
CA PHE A 86 19.40 1.07 6.93
C PHE A 86 19.34 0.12 8.14
N GLY A 87 20.30 0.21 9.07
CA GLY A 87 20.29 -0.59 10.29
C GLY A 87 19.10 -0.28 11.20
N PHE A 88 18.69 0.99 11.31
CA PHE A 88 17.47 1.37 12.02
C PHE A 88 16.23 0.74 11.37
N LEU A 89 16.13 0.77 10.05
CA LEU A 89 15.01 0.18 9.30
C LEU A 89 14.97 -1.35 9.47
N GLU A 90 16.10 -2.03 9.39
CA GLU A 90 16.20 -3.49 9.65
C GLU A 90 15.68 -3.85 11.05
N GLN A 91 16.00 -3.04 12.06
CA GLN A 91 15.53 -3.28 13.44
C GLN A 91 14.04 -2.93 13.61
N SER A 92 13.59 -1.85 12.98
CA SER A 92 12.23 -1.32 13.19
C SER A 92 11.15 -2.08 12.42
N LEU A 93 11.51 -2.68 11.28
CA LEU A 93 10.56 -3.39 10.41
C LEU A 93 10.41 -4.88 10.77
N GLY A 94 11.17 -5.39 11.74
CA GLY A 94 11.06 -6.79 12.20
C GLY A 94 11.42 -7.81 11.12
N SER A 95 10.67 -8.92 11.02
CA SER A 95 10.93 -10.03 10.09
C SER A 95 10.52 -9.77 8.63
N LEU A 96 10.23 -8.53 8.26
CA LEU A 96 9.98 -8.17 6.86
C LEU A 96 11.31 -8.26 6.09
N PRO A 97 11.44 -9.14 5.08
CA PRO A 97 12.70 -9.32 4.37
C PRO A 97 13.03 -8.05 3.59
N LEU A 98 14.02 -7.30 4.07
CA LEU A 98 14.65 -6.23 3.30
C LEU A 98 15.60 -6.87 2.29
N SER A 99 15.15 -6.99 1.03
CA SER A 99 16.04 -7.40 -0.05
C SER A 99 16.94 -6.22 -0.45
N LYS A 100 18.26 -6.38 -0.31
CA LYS A 100 19.24 -5.48 -0.91
C LYS A 100 19.24 -5.72 -2.43
N LEU A 101 18.96 -4.68 -3.22
CA LEU A 101 19.38 -4.60 -4.62
C LEU A 101 20.73 -3.91 -4.71
#